data_AF-A0A4D6LEJ4-F1
#
_entry.id   AF-A0A4D6LEJ4-F1
#
_cell.length_a   1.000
_cell.length_b   1.000
_cell.length_c   1.000
_cell.angle_alpha   90.00
_cell.angle_beta   90.00
_cell.angle_gamma   90.00
#
_symmetry.space_group_name_H-M   'P 1'
#
loop_
_entity.id
_entity.type
_entity.pdbx_description
1 polymer ?
#
loop_
_entity_poly.entity_id
_entity_poly.type
_entity_poly.pdbx_seq_one_letter_code
_entity_poly.pdbx_strand_id
1 'polypeptide(L)'
;MGAGSASGVKGPKVGLIELPKTTVRKDIEINVPETLMDSINNMEPRALVKAMVEFSSKMLLLSRRVGSLYERELKEGNQTKMEELQDKRVRCLDSEEKLKGRIVDLEADYDDIKEKHDGLEGELEDLKSCIIQEHINGFQKGVRQASFFYENVDANDVRFDVNKDVVDDVLINEVESSLEGDGEKEAADADAGGDEIVVENVEQKAT
;
A
#
# COMPACT_ATOMS: atom_id res chain seq x y z
N MET A 1 10.31 -21.27 -10.90
CA MET A 1 10.12 -20.80 -9.50
C MET A 1 10.98 -19.55 -9.34
N GLY A 2 10.49 -18.36 -9.02
CA GLY A 2 9.14 -17.87 -8.79
C GLY A 2 9.13 -16.34 -8.95
N ALA A 3 8.02 -15.88 -9.53
CA ALA A 3 7.43 -14.55 -9.55
C ALA A 3 8.25 -13.34 -9.08
N GLY A 4 8.67 -12.52 -10.05
CA GLY A 4 8.92 -11.10 -9.81
C GLY A 4 7.59 -10.40 -9.49
N SER A 5 7.40 -10.02 -8.23
CA SER A 5 6.25 -9.22 -7.80
C SER A 5 6.41 -7.78 -8.31
N ALA A 6 5.69 -7.44 -9.37
CA ALA A 6 5.41 -6.05 -9.71
C ALA A 6 4.31 -5.54 -8.77
N SER A 7 4.70 -5.00 -7.61
CA SER A 7 3.77 -4.26 -6.77
C SER A 7 3.42 -2.96 -7.48
N GLY A 8 2.30 -2.99 -8.21
CA GLY A 8 1.68 -1.83 -8.81
C GLY A 8 1.11 -0.89 -7.75
N VAL A 9 1.96 -0.36 -6.87
CA VAL A 9 1.62 0.79 -6.05
C VAL A 9 1.57 1.97 -7.01
N LYS A 10 0.36 2.37 -7.39
CA LYS A 10 0.10 3.68 -7.99
C LYS A 10 0.70 4.72 -7.05
N GLY A 11 1.90 5.19 -7.37
CA GLY A 11 2.52 6.31 -6.69
C GLY A 11 1.54 7.49 -6.64
N PRO A 12 1.60 8.33 -5.59
CA PRO A 12 0.74 9.48 -5.49
C PRO A 12 0.88 10.29 -6.77
N LYS A 13 -0.22 10.48 -7.50
CA LYS A 13 -0.28 11.38 -8.66
C LYS A 13 0.21 12.73 -8.15
N VAL A 14 1.45 13.07 -8.48
CA VAL A 14 2.05 14.36 -8.15
C VAL A 14 1.25 15.38 -8.93
N GLY A 15 0.26 15.98 -8.26
CA GLY A 15 -0.50 17.08 -8.80
C GLY A 15 0.47 18.21 -9.08
N LEU A 16 0.70 18.51 -10.36
CA LEU A 16 1.44 19.70 -10.75
C LEU A 16 0.82 20.91 -10.05
N ILE A 17 1.67 21.73 -9.44
CA ILE A 17 1.24 22.87 -8.64
C ILE A 17 0.51 23.83 -9.59
N GLU A 18 -0.80 23.97 -9.41
CA GLU A 18 -1.63 24.85 -10.24
C GLU A 18 -1.21 26.29 -9.96
N LEU A 19 -0.76 27.03 -10.99
CA LEU A 19 -0.35 28.43 -10.86
C LEU A 19 -1.55 29.33 -10.57
N PRO A 20 -1.36 30.54 -9.99
CA PRO A 20 -2.46 31.47 -9.79
C PRO A 20 -3.10 31.78 -11.13
N LYS A 21 -4.41 31.54 -11.26
CA LYS A 21 -5.14 31.73 -12.51
C LYS A 21 -5.43 33.21 -12.71
N THR A 22 -4.47 33.94 -13.27
CA THR A 22 -4.69 35.34 -13.63
C THR A 22 -5.61 35.41 -14.85
N THR A 23 -6.79 35.99 -14.69
CA THR A 23 -7.75 36.16 -15.79
C THR A 23 -7.46 37.49 -16.48
N VAL A 24 -6.53 37.47 -17.44
CA VAL A 24 -6.32 38.62 -18.33
C VAL A 24 -7.53 38.68 -19.28
N ARG A 25 -8.38 39.70 -19.12
CA ARG A 25 -9.46 39.98 -20.09
C ARG A 25 -8.81 40.33 -21.44
N LYS A 26 -9.05 39.50 -22.45
CA LYS A 26 -8.50 39.69 -23.81
C LYS A 26 -9.41 40.53 -24.71
N ASP A 27 -10.66 40.75 -24.30
CA ASP A 27 -11.71 41.35 -25.13
C ASP A 27 -12.01 42.78 -24.65
N ILE A 28 -11.04 43.68 -24.81
CA ILE A 28 -11.28 45.12 -24.62
C ILE A 28 -11.48 45.74 -26.00
N GLU A 29 -12.74 45.96 -26.37
CA GLU A 29 -13.12 46.69 -27.56
C GLU A 29 -13.02 48.20 -27.28
N ILE A 30 -12.18 48.91 -28.05
CA ILE A 30 -12.03 50.37 -27.95
C ILE A 30 -12.67 50.99 -29.18
N ASN A 31 -13.87 51.53 -29.00
CA ASN A 31 -14.58 52.25 -30.05
C ASN A 31 -14.00 53.66 -30.22
N VAL A 32 -13.63 54.02 -31.44
CA VAL A 32 -13.20 55.38 -31.80
C VAL A 32 -14.32 56.02 -32.65
N PRO A 33 -15.08 56.98 -32.11
CA PRO A 33 -16.19 57.58 -32.85
C PRO A 33 -15.68 58.44 -34.03
N GLU A 34 -16.44 58.49 -35.13
CA GLU A 34 -16.11 59.25 -36.34
C GLU A 34 -15.82 60.73 -36.03
N THR A 35 -16.58 61.33 -35.11
CA THR A 35 -16.37 62.71 -34.67
C THR A 35 -14.98 62.97 -34.09
N LEU A 36 -14.38 61.95 -33.45
CA LEU A 36 -13.03 62.04 -32.89
C LEU A 36 -11.98 61.86 -33.99
N MET A 37 -12.24 61.02 -35.00
CA MET A 37 -11.39 60.93 -36.19
C MET A 37 -11.38 62.24 -36.98
N ASP A 38 -12.55 62.83 -37.20
CA ASP A 38 -12.69 64.13 -37.87
C ASP A 38 -11.97 65.24 -37.08
N SER A 39 -12.01 65.19 -35.75
CA SER A 39 -11.28 66.12 -34.89
C SER A 39 -9.76 65.98 -35.01
N ILE A 40 -9.24 64.77 -35.23
CA ILE A 40 -7.79 64.53 -35.41
C ILE A 40 -7.35 65.03 -36.79
N ASN A 41 -8.12 64.72 -37.84
CA ASN A 41 -7.80 65.06 -39.22
C ASN A 41 -7.75 66.57 -39.50
N ASN A 42 -8.53 67.37 -38.76
CA ASN A 42 -8.60 68.82 -38.92
C ASN A 42 -7.70 69.60 -37.94
N MET A 43 -6.90 68.93 -37.11
CA MET A 43 -6.06 69.58 -36.10
C MET A 43 -4.82 70.24 -36.73
N GLU A 44 -4.42 71.44 -36.24
CA GLU A 44 -3.16 72.08 -36.67
C GLU A 44 -1.98 71.14 -36.39
N PRO A 45 -1.02 70.95 -37.32
CA PRO A 45 0.09 70.01 -37.13
C PRO A 45 0.87 70.16 -35.81
N ARG A 46 1.07 71.39 -35.31
CA ARG A 46 1.74 71.63 -34.01
C ARG A 46 0.91 71.16 -32.81
N ALA A 47 -0.40 71.36 -32.85
CA ALA A 47 -1.32 70.89 -31.82
C ALA A 47 -1.40 69.35 -31.80
N LEU A 48 -1.39 68.71 -32.97
CA LEU A 48 -1.38 67.25 -33.10
C LEU A 48 -0.13 66.63 -32.46
N VAL A 49 1.06 67.16 -32.78
CA VAL A 49 2.32 66.68 -32.18
C VAL A 49 2.27 66.80 -30.65
N LYS A 50 1.76 67.92 -30.12
CA LYS A 50 1.62 68.13 -28.68
C LYS A 50 0.69 67.09 -28.04
N ALA A 51 -0.46 66.82 -28.66
CA ALA A 51 -1.42 65.82 -28.17
C ALA A 51 -0.85 64.40 -28.23
N MET A 52 -0.13 64.04 -29.29
CA MET A 52 0.53 62.73 -29.42
C MET A 52 1.60 62.52 -28.34
N VAL A 53 2.41 63.54 -28.05
CA VAL A 53 3.45 63.48 -27.00
C VAL A 53 2.82 63.33 -25.61
N GLU A 54 1.73 64.06 -25.33
CA GLU A 54 1.00 63.95 -24.06
C GLU A 54 0.35 62.58 -23.91
N PHE A 55 -0.30 62.08 -24.96
CA PHE A 55 -0.88 60.74 -25.00
C PHE A 55 0.18 59.66 -24.79
N SER A 56 1.31 59.76 -25.50
CA SER A 56 2.44 58.83 -25.37
C SER A 56 3.03 58.85 -23.96
N SER A 57 3.20 60.04 -23.35
CA SER A 57 3.66 60.16 -21.96
C SER A 57 2.70 59.49 -20.97
N LYS A 58 1.39 59.69 -21.13
CA LYS A 58 0.38 59.05 -20.28
C LYS A 58 0.36 57.53 -20.48
N MET A 59 0.46 57.06 -21.72
CA MET A 59 0.52 55.64 -22.04
C MET A 59 1.75 54.98 -21.41
N LEU A 60 2.93 55.59 -21.50
CA LEU A 60 4.15 55.09 -20.86
C LEU A 60 4.00 54.97 -19.33
N LEU A 61 3.39 55.97 -18.69
CA LEU A 61 3.13 55.94 -17.24
C LEU A 61 2.18 54.79 -16.87
N LEU A 62 1.12 54.58 -17.66
CA LEU A 62 0.16 53.49 -17.45
C LEU A 62 0.81 52.12 -17.65
N SER A 63 1.56 51.93 -18.74
CA SER A 63 2.29 50.68 -19.01
C SER A 63 3.24 50.33 -17.88
N ARG A 64 3.96 51.32 -17.32
CA ARG A 64 4.83 51.10 -16.17
C ARG A 64 4.06 50.66 -14.92
N ARG A 65 2.91 51.30 -14.63
CA ARG A 65 2.07 50.92 -13.48
C ARG A 65 1.50 49.51 -13.62
N VAL A 66 1.00 49.15 -14.80
CA VAL A 66 0.47 47.81 -15.07
C VAL A 66 1.57 46.76 -14.95
N GLY A 67 2.77 47.03 -15.49
CA GLY A 67 3.92 46.14 -15.35
C GLY A 67 4.31 45.89 -13.88
N SER A 68 4.37 46.95 -13.07
CA SER A 68 4.69 46.82 -11.64
C SER A 68 3.59 46.11 -10.84
N LEU A 69 2.32 46.25 -11.21
CA LEU A 69 1.22 45.51 -10.58
C LEU A 69 1.33 44.02 -10.87
N TYR A 70 1.56 43.66 -12.13
CA TYR A 70 1.72 42.27 -12.55
C TYR A 70 2.92 41.59 -11.86
N GLU A 71 4.05 42.28 -11.78
CA GLU A 71 5.25 41.78 -11.10
C GLU A 71 4.99 41.52 -9.60
N ARG A 72 4.27 42.43 -8.93
CA ARG A 72 3.89 42.26 -7.52
C ARG A 72 2.97 41.06 -7.32
N GLU A 73 1.91 40.95 -8.12
CA GLU A 73 0.92 39.88 -8.02
C GLU A 73 1.56 38.50 -8.26
N LEU A 74 2.45 38.40 -9.26
CA LEU A 74 3.24 37.19 -9.49
C LEU A 74 4.14 36.85 -8.31
N LYS A 75 4.84 37.84 -7.75
CA LYS A 75 5.77 37.62 -6.65
C LYS A 75 5.05 37.18 -5.38
N GLU A 76 3.98 37.87 -5.00
CA GLU A 76 3.17 37.55 -3.81
C GLU A 76 2.47 36.20 -3.95
N GLY A 77 1.87 35.91 -5.11
CA GLY A 77 1.23 34.63 -5.38
C GLY A 77 2.20 33.44 -5.39
N ASN A 78 3.44 33.64 -5.85
CA ASN A 78 4.47 32.60 -5.78
C ASN A 78 5.02 32.43 -4.37
N GLN A 79 5.18 33.52 -3.61
CA GLN A 79 5.68 33.49 -2.25
C GLN A 79 4.75 32.70 -1.31
N THR A 80 3.46 32.98 -1.35
CA THR A 80 2.44 32.25 -0.55
C THR A 80 2.46 30.75 -0.83
N LYS A 81 2.55 30.35 -2.11
CA LYS A 81 2.66 28.93 -2.49
C LYS A 81 3.95 28.29 -2.01
N MET A 82 5.06 29.03 -2.05
CA MET A 82 6.33 28.54 -1.55
C MET A 82 6.27 28.29 -0.03
N GLU A 83 5.65 29.20 0.73
CA GLU A 83 5.45 29.06 2.17
C GLU A 83 4.56 27.84 2.49
N GLU A 84 3.43 27.67 1.79
CA GLU A 84 2.59 26.48 1.95
C GLU A 84 3.31 25.17 1.63
N LEU A 85 4.15 25.15 0.59
CA LEU A 85 4.94 23.98 0.23
C LEU A 85 6.03 23.69 1.26
N GLN A 86 6.64 24.73 1.83
CA GLN A 86 7.63 24.59 2.89
C GLN A 86 6.99 23.99 4.16
N ASP A 87 5.82 24.48 4.55
CA ASP A 87 5.05 23.96 5.67
C ASP A 87 4.59 22.51 5.45
N LYS A 88 4.09 22.17 4.25
CA LYS A 88 3.79 20.78 3.87
C LYS A 88 5.03 19.88 3.92
N ARG A 89 6.19 20.37 3.48
CA ARG A 89 7.46 19.63 3.56
C ARG A 89 7.82 19.31 5.01
N VAL A 90 7.73 20.29 5.91
CA VAL A 90 8.04 20.08 7.35
C VAL A 90 7.12 19.02 7.95
N ARG A 91 5.80 19.09 7.69
CA ARG A 91 4.87 18.05 8.13
C ARG A 91 5.19 16.66 7.58
N CYS A 92 5.57 16.57 6.30
CA CYS A 92 5.97 15.28 5.72
C CYS A 92 7.20 14.70 6.42
N LEU A 93 8.21 15.53 6.71
CA LEU A 93 9.42 15.09 7.43
C LEU A 93 9.12 14.61 8.86
N ASP A 94 8.28 15.33 9.60
CA ASP A 94 7.82 14.90 10.93
C ASP A 94 7.12 13.53 10.88
N SER A 95 6.24 13.34 9.89
CA SER A 95 5.56 12.05 9.71
C SER A 95 6.53 10.92 9.30
N GLU A 96 7.57 11.23 8.53
CA GLU A 96 8.61 10.27 8.14
C GLU A 96 9.43 9.82 9.35
N GLU A 97 9.84 10.74 10.21
CA GLU A 97 10.55 10.43 11.46
C GLU A 97 9.68 9.58 12.41
N LYS A 98 8.40 9.92 12.54
CA LYS A 98 7.44 9.14 13.34
C LYS A 98 7.25 7.73 12.81
N LEU A 99 7.21 7.55 11.49
CA LEU A 99 7.12 6.22 10.88
C LEU A 99 8.41 5.42 11.08
N LYS A 100 9.58 6.05 10.98
CA LYS A 100 10.86 5.42 11.29
C LYS A 100 10.91 4.88 12.71
N GLY A 101 10.44 5.65 13.69
CA GLY A 101 10.34 5.17 15.08
C GLY A 101 9.46 3.92 15.21
N ARG A 102 8.27 3.94 14.60
CA ARG A 102 7.35 2.79 14.60
C ARG A 102 7.91 1.55 13.92
N ILE A 103 8.77 1.71 12.91
CA ILE A 103 9.45 0.58 12.24
C ILE A 103 10.43 -0.08 13.21
N VAL A 104 11.22 0.72 13.93
CA VAL A 104 12.17 0.21 14.93
C VAL A 104 11.45 -0.52 16.07
N ASP A 105 10.36 0.05 16.58
CA ASP A 105 9.55 -0.59 17.63
C ASP A 105 9.00 -1.96 17.15
N LEU A 106 8.47 -2.01 15.92
CA LEU A 106 7.90 -3.23 15.35
C LEU A 106 8.97 -4.30 15.06
N GLU A 107 10.18 -3.89 14.67
CA GLU A 107 11.32 -4.78 14.48
C GLU A 107 11.74 -5.44 15.80
N ALA A 108 11.77 -4.67 16.90
CA ALA A 108 12.05 -5.19 18.23
C ALA A 108 10.96 -6.17 18.71
N ASP A 109 9.68 -5.83 18.51
CA ASP A 109 8.57 -6.73 18.84
C ASP A 109 8.63 -8.04 18.05
N TYR A 110 9.01 -7.98 16.77
CA TYR A 110 9.18 -9.17 15.93
C TYR A 110 10.31 -10.06 16.43
N ASP A 111 11.45 -9.49 16.79
CA ASP A 111 12.59 -10.24 17.32
C ASP A 111 12.24 -10.93 18.66
N ASP A 112 11.52 -10.26 19.57
CA ASP A 112 11.05 -10.85 20.84
C ASP A 112 10.07 -12.01 20.61
N ILE A 113 9.12 -11.87 19.68
CA ILE A 113 8.18 -12.95 19.34
C ILE A 113 8.93 -14.14 18.72
N LYS A 114 9.90 -13.87 17.86
CA LYS A 114 10.71 -14.92 17.23
C LYS A 114 11.53 -15.69 18.26
N GLU A 115 12.19 -15.01 19.19
CA GLU A 115 12.94 -15.66 20.26
C GLU A 115 12.03 -16.57 21.11
N LYS A 116 10.82 -16.12 21.43
CA LYS A 116 9.83 -16.94 22.14
C LYS A 116 9.38 -18.16 21.32
N HIS A 117 9.18 -18.00 20.02
CA HIS A 117 8.83 -19.11 19.14
C HIS A 117 9.94 -20.17 19.13
N ASP A 118 11.19 -19.75 18.92
CA ASP A 118 12.35 -20.65 18.90
C ASP A 118 12.52 -21.38 20.25
N GLY A 119 12.26 -20.68 21.36
CA GLY A 119 12.26 -21.27 22.70
C GLY A 119 11.17 -22.34 22.88
N LEU A 120 9.92 -22.03 22.49
CA LEU A 120 8.80 -22.97 22.59
C LEU A 120 8.97 -24.18 21.66
N GLU A 121 9.57 -24.01 20.49
CA GLU A 121 9.89 -25.11 19.57
C GLU A 121 10.85 -26.12 20.21
N GLY A 122 11.88 -25.62 20.92
CA GLY A 122 12.80 -26.45 21.69
C GLY A 122 12.11 -27.23 22.81
N GLU A 123 11.30 -26.54 23.63
CA GLU A 123 10.53 -27.17 24.71
C GLU A 123 9.57 -28.24 24.18
N LEU A 124 8.96 -28.01 23.01
CA LEU A 124 8.06 -28.97 22.38
C LEU A 124 8.79 -30.24 21.91
N GLU A 125 9.99 -30.13 21.34
CA GLU A 125 10.77 -31.30 20.92
C GLU A 125 11.29 -32.10 22.14
N ASP A 126 11.70 -31.41 23.20
CA ASP A 126 12.07 -32.04 24.47
C ASP A 126 10.88 -32.80 25.08
N LEU A 127 9.71 -32.14 25.15
CA LEU A 127 8.49 -32.75 25.65
C LEU A 127 8.08 -33.98 24.83
N LYS A 128 8.13 -33.87 23.51
CA LYS A 128 7.86 -34.98 22.59
C LYS A 128 8.81 -36.15 22.84
N SER A 129 10.10 -35.89 23.04
CA SER A 129 11.11 -36.90 23.39
C SER A 129 10.79 -37.59 24.72
N CYS A 130 10.40 -36.83 25.75
CA CYS A 130 9.97 -37.38 27.04
C CYS A 130 8.74 -38.28 26.90
N ILE A 131 7.70 -37.81 26.19
CA ILE A 131 6.47 -38.57 25.98
C ILE A 131 6.77 -39.90 25.28
N ILE A 132 7.55 -39.87 24.19
CA ILE A 132 7.93 -41.08 23.44
C ILE A 132 8.67 -42.05 24.36
N GLN A 133 9.62 -41.55 25.16
CA GLN A 133 10.40 -42.39 26.05
C GLN A 133 9.56 -43.02 27.17
N GLU A 134 8.62 -42.27 27.75
CA GLU A 134 7.71 -42.80 28.76
C GLU A 134 6.79 -43.89 28.18
N HIS A 135 6.29 -43.70 26.95
CA HIS A 135 5.49 -44.72 26.27
C HIS A 135 6.30 -45.99 26.00
N ILE A 136 7.53 -45.87 25.50
CA ILE A 136 8.45 -47.00 25.30
C ILE A 136 8.68 -47.74 26.63
N ASN A 137 8.96 -47.00 27.71
CA ASN A 137 9.19 -47.57 29.04
C ASN A 137 7.95 -48.31 29.56
N GLY A 138 6.75 -47.72 29.39
CA GLY A 138 5.47 -48.29 29.77
C GLY A 138 5.16 -49.58 29.02
N PHE A 139 5.36 -49.58 27.70
CA PHE A 139 5.18 -50.76 26.84
C PHE A 139 6.12 -51.90 27.25
N GLN A 140 7.42 -51.62 27.37
CA GLN A 140 8.40 -52.63 27.78
C GLN A 140 8.10 -53.19 29.18
N LYS A 141 7.56 -52.36 30.09
CA LYS A 141 7.09 -52.83 31.39
C LYS A 141 5.93 -53.81 31.24
N GLY A 142 4.96 -53.53 30.37
CA GLY A 142 3.85 -54.44 30.05
C GLY A 142 4.32 -55.78 29.46
N VAL A 143 5.26 -55.75 28.51
CA VAL A 143 5.84 -56.97 27.91
C VAL A 143 6.54 -57.82 28.96
N ARG A 144 7.34 -57.22 29.86
CA ARG A 144 7.95 -57.94 30.98
C ARG A 144 6.92 -58.58 31.91
N GLN A 145 5.81 -57.90 32.18
CA GLN A 145 4.71 -58.47 32.97
C GLN A 145 4.09 -59.67 32.26
N ALA A 146 3.85 -59.60 30.95
CA ALA A 146 3.33 -60.72 30.18
C ALA A 146 4.28 -61.93 30.17
N SER A 147 5.57 -61.69 29.98
CA SER A 147 6.62 -62.74 30.04
C SER A 147 6.65 -63.45 31.40
N PHE A 148 6.38 -62.74 32.49
CA PHE A 148 6.29 -63.35 33.83
C PHE A 148 5.08 -64.29 33.98
N PHE A 149 3.93 -63.97 33.38
CA PHE A 149 2.70 -64.76 33.52
C PHE A 149 2.56 -65.89 32.49
N TYR A 150 3.22 -65.81 31.34
CA TYR A 150 3.08 -66.77 30.24
C TYR A 150 4.45 -67.31 29.80
N GLU A 151 4.66 -68.63 29.89
CA GLU A 151 5.93 -69.30 29.52
C GLU A 151 6.36 -69.09 28.05
N ASN A 152 5.41 -68.75 27.17
CA ASN A 152 5.67 -68.62 25.73
C ASN A 152 5.96 -67.17 25.28
N VAL A 153 6.01 -66.20 26.21
CA VAL A 153 6.28 -64.79 25.89
C VAL A 153 7.71 -64.46 26.30
N ASP A 154 8.59 -64.26 25.31
CA ASP A 154 9.94 -63.73 25.53
C ASP A 154 9.89 -62.19 25.53
N ALA A 155 10.43 -61.58 26.58
CA ALA A 155 10.47 -60.12 26.72
C ALA A 155 11.42 -59.43 25.71
N ASN A 156 12.31 -60.19 25.07
CA ASN A 156 13.20 -59.71 24.01
C ASN A 156 12.74 -60.14 22.61
N ASP A 157 11.53 -60.68 22.48
CA ASP A 157 10.98 -61.07 21.19
C ASP A 157 10.81 -59.83 20.30
N VAL A 158 11.51 -59.82 19.16
CA VAL A 158 11.49 -58.74 18.17
C VAL A 158 10.12 -58.52 17.52
N ARG A 159 9.16 -59.43 17.75
CA ARG A 159 7.76 -59.27 17.35
C ARG A 159 7.02 -58.22 18.20
N PHE A 160 7.50 -57.91 19.40
CA PHE A 160 6.97 -56.81 20.22
C PHE A 160 7.74 -55.51 19.91
N ASP A 161 7.23 -54.74 18.96
CA ASP A 161 7.82 -53.48 18.52
C ASP A 161 6.75 -52.38 18.54
N VAL A 162 7.00 -51.30 19.30
CA VAL A 162 6.06 -50.17 19.41
C VAL A 162 5.91 -49.38 18.12
N ASN A 163 6.81 -49.56 17.15
CA ASN A 163 6.77 -48.87 15.85
C ASN A 163 6.02 -49.68 14.77
N LYS A 164 5.44 -50.82 15.15
CA LYS A 164 4.69 -51.69 14.25
C LYS A 164 3.24 -51.78 14.68
N ASP A 165 2.35 -51.79 13.70
CA ASP A 165 0.93 -52.02 13.89
C ASP A 165 0.53 -53.40 13.33
N VAL A 166 -0.61 -53.92 13.77
CA VAL A 166 -1.20 -55.18 13.28
C VAL A 166 -2.35 -54.85 12.34
N VAL A 167 -2.16 -55.08 11.04
CA VAL A 167 -3.18 -54.93 10.01
C VAL A 167 -3.38 -56.29 9.34
N ASP A 168 -4.62 -56.78 9.29
CA ASP A 168 -4.96 -58.08 8.70
C ASP A 168 -4.06 -59.24 9.19
N ASP A 169 -3.81 -59.30 10.50
CA ASP A 169 -2.94 -60.27 11.17
C ASP A 169 -1.45 -60.23 10.75
N VAL A 170 -1.02 -59.16 10.07
CA VAL A 170 0.37 -58.91 9.66
C VAL A 170 0.95 -57.72 10.43
N LEU A 171 2.19 -57.84 10.90
CA LEU A 171 2.93 -56.74 11.51
C LEU A 171 3.55 -55.85 10.42
N ILE A 172 3.12 -54.59 10.35
CA ILE A 172 3.55 -53.61 9.36
C ILE A 172 4.15 -52.40 10.09
N ASN A 173 5.15 -51.73 9.51
CA ASN A 173 5.70 -50.52 10.12
C ASN A 173 4.67 -49.39 10.08
N GLU A 174 4.58 -48.61 11.16
CA GLU A 174 3.59 -47.53 11.28
C GLU A 174 3.72 -46.49 10.14
N VAL A 175 4.95 -46.20 9.68
CA VAL A 175 5.20 -45.30 8.53
C VAL A 175 4.60 -45.83 7.23
N GLU A 176 4.55 -47.15 7.03
CA GLU A 176 3.98 -47.78 5.84
C GLU A 176 2.45 -47.89 5.92
N SER A 177 1.87 -47.96 7.13
CA SER A 177 0.42 -48.01 7.36
C SER A 177 -0.33 -46.70 7.03
N SER A 178 0.39 -45.58 6.95
CA SER A 178 -0.19 -44.25 6.74
C SER A 178 -0.40 -43.85 5.27
N LEU A 179 0.02 -44.69 4.32
CA LEU A 179 -0.07 -44.43 2.87
C LEU A 179 -1.38 -44.86 2.22
N GLU A 180 -2.32 -45.49 2.95
CA GLU A 180 -3.52 -46.06 2.37
C GLU A 180 -4.75 -45.18 2.67
N GLY A 181 -4.85 -44.04 1.98
CA GLY A 181 -6.01 -43.14 2.14
C GLY A 181 -5.98 -41.77 1.47
N ASP A 182 -4.99 -41.44 0.64
CA ASP A 182 -5.07 -40.32 -0.31
C ASP A 182 -5.67 -40.88 -1.61
N GLY A 183 -6.99 -40.94 -1.65
CA GLY A 183 -7.70 -41.15 -2.90
C GLY A 183 -7.60 -39.90 -3.75
N GLU A 184 -6.78 -39.99 -4.80
CA GLU A 184 -6.79 -39.10 -5.97
C GLU A 184 -8.22 -38.63 -6.28
N LYS A 185 -8.48 -37.33 -6.09
CA LYS A 185 -9.56 -36.63 -6.79
C LYS A 185 -8.95 -35.73 -7.83
N GLU A 186 -8.68 -36.32 -8.98
CA GLU A 186 -8.47 -35.60 -10.24
C GLU A 186 -9.83 -35.16 -10.84
N ALA A 187 -9.78 -33.99 -11.50
CA ALA A 187 -10.74 -33.38 -12.42
C ALA A 187 -12.00 -32.70 -11.85
N ALA A 188 -12.08 -31.37 -11.96
CA ALA A 188 -12.43 -30.74 -13.25
C ALA A 188 -12.33 -29.20 -13.16
N ASP A 189 -11.53 -28.63 -14.06
CA ASP A 189 -11.69 -27.24 -14.50
C ASP A 189 -13.05 -27.06 -15.17
N ALA A 190 -13.77 -26.02 -14.77
CA ALA A 190 -14.80 -25.40 -15.60
C ALA A 190 -14.74 -23.88 -15.38
N ASP A 191 -13.96 -23.24 -16.24
CA ASP A 191 -14.17 -21.85 -16.61
C ASP A 191 -15.52 -21.72 -17.34
N ALA A 192 -16.40 -20.88 -16.81
CA ALA A 192 -17.53 -20.33 -17.55
C ALA A 192 -17.87 -18.96 -16.95
N GLY A 193 -17.35 -17.92 -17.58
CA GLY A 193 -17.70 -16.53 -17.29
C GLY A 193 -19.19 -16.23 -17.48
N GLY A 194 -19.61 -15.14 -16.86
CA GLY A 194 -20.94 -14.56 -17.00
C GLY A 194 -21.08 -13.35 -16.11
N ASP A 195 -20.61 -12.21 -16.59
CA ASP A 195 -20.80 -10.90 -15.99
C ASP A 195 -22.26 -10.46 -16.23
N GLU A 196 -23.05 -10.20 -15.18
CA GLU A 196 -24.28 -9.42 -15.30
C GLU A 196 -24.45 -8.50 -14.08
N ILE A 197 -24.28 -7.21 -14.37
CA ILE A 197 -24.57 -6.07 -13.52
C ILE A 197 -26.08 -5.97 -13.33
N VAL A 198 -26.56 -5.96 -12.08
CA VAL A 198 -27.81 -5.25 -11.74
C VAL A 198 -27.57 -4.40 -10.50
N VAL A 199 -27.49 -3.10 -10.75
CA VAL A 199 -27.68 -2.05 -9.76
C VAL A 199 -29.19 -1.94 -9.53
N GLU A 200 -29.66 -2.08 -8.30
CA GLU A 200 -30.86 -1.36 -7.89
C GLU A 200 -30.71 -0.80 -6.48
N ASN A 201 -30.58 0.53 -6.46
CA ASN A 201 -30.68 1.38 -5.29
C ASN A 201 -32.19 1.59 -5.05
N VAL A 202 -32.73 1.24 -3.89
CA VAL A 202 -34.03 1.79 -3.44
C VAL A 202 -33.88 2.31 -2.02
N GLU A 203 -33.69 3.61 -1.97
CA GLU A 203 -34.10 4.49 -0.89
C GLU A 203 -35.61 4.34 -0.64
N GLN A 204 -36.02 4.11 0.61
CA GLN A 204 -37.30 4.65 1.08
C GLN A 204 -37.34 4.82 2.60
N LYS A 205 -38.06 5.87 2.96
CA LYS A 205 -37.98 6.70 4.14
C LYS A 205 -39.26 6.54 4.96
N ALA A 206 -39.10 6.68 6.27
CA ALA A 206 -40.08 7.06 7.30
C ALA A 206 -41.27 6.13 7.57
N THR A 207 -41.39 5.77 8.84
CA THR A 207 -42.53 6.21 9.66
C THR A 207 -42.01 6.62 11.03
#